data_AF-A0A1N7KKG6-F1
#
_entry.id   AF-A0A1N7KKG6-F1
#
_cell.length_a   1.000
_cell.length_b   1.000
_cell.length_c   1.000
_cell.angle_alpha   90.00
_cell.angle_beta   90.00
_cell.angle_gamma   90.00
#
_symmetry.space_group_name_H-M   'P 1'
#
loop_
_entity.id
_entity.type
_entity.pdbx_description
1 polymer ?
#
loop_
_entity_poly.entity_id
_entity_poly.type
_entity_poly.pdbx_seq_one_letter_code
_entity_poly.pdbx_strand_id
1 'polypeptide(L)'
;MKPLIRAIKHNTHPGEIISSQIIKPNKLTVERTAKLLGITRPTLSNIVNGKSVITPIMAIRISKVFGGNAEFWIRLQTSYDLREAEKEFKEKHIELDKFEFA
;
A
#
# COMPACT_ATOMS: atom_id res chain seq x y z
N MET A 1 3.65 8.87 -21.95
CA MET A 1 3.69 8.50 -20.52
C MET A 1 3.45 7.00 -20.42
N LYS A 2 4.31 6.21 -19.78
CA LYS A 2 4.12 4.75 -19.70
C LYS A 2 3.01 4.44 -18.67
N PRO A 3 2.01 3.60 -18.99
CA PRO A 3 0.91 3.31 -18.09
C PRO A 3 1.40 2.54 -16.83
N LEU A 4 0.90 2.97 -15.67
CA LEU A 4 1.20 2.44 -14.32
C LEU A 4 0.99 0.92 -14.18
N ILE A 5 0.17 0.33 -15.05
CA ILE A 5 -0.33 -1.05 -14.94
C ILE A 5 0.77 -2.11 -15.15
N ARG A 6 1.86 -1.80 -15.88
CA ARG A 6 2.87 -2.81 -16.24
C ARG A 6 3.92 -3.10 -15.15
N ALA A 7 3.97 -2.32 -14.07
CA ALA A 7 5.04 -2.39 -13.05
C ALA A 7 4.62 -3.01 -11.71
N ILE A 8 3.33 -3.28 -11.50
CA ILE A 8 2.81 -3.84 -10.25
C ILE A 8 2.78 -5.36 -10.41
N LYS A 9 3.68 -6.08 -9.74
CA LYS A 9 3.55 -7.55 -9.63
C LYS A 9 2.33 -7.85 -8.78
N HIS A 10 1.70 -9.01 -9.03
CA HIS A 10 0.45 -9.42 -8.37
C HIS A 10 0.49 -9.34 -6.83
N ASN A 11 1.67 -9.39 -6.18
CA ASN A 11 1.83 -9.28 -4.72
C ASN A 11 2.71 -8.13 -4.22
N THR A 12 2.71 -6.97 -4.89
CA THR A 12 3.49 -5.81 -4.40
C THR A 12 2.76 -5.10 -3.25
N HIS A 13 3.44 -4.87 -2.12
CA HIS A 13 2.90 -4.06 -1.03
C HIS A 13 2.72 -2.61 -1.49
N PRO A 14 1.60 -1.91 -1.19
CA PRO A 14 1.34 -0.55 -1.68
C PRO A 14 2.45 0.47 -1.34
N GLY A 15 3.10 0.29 -0.20
CA GLY A 15 4.25 1.12 0.17
C GLY A 15 5.45 1.01 -0.79
N GLU A 16 5.68 -0.13 -1.42
CA GLU A 16 6.71 -0.28 -2.46
C GLU A 16 6.38 0.53 -3.72
N ILE A 17 5.08 0.74 -3.99
CA ILE A 17 4.60 1.61 -5.08
C ILE A 17 4.96 3.07 -4.78
N ILE A 18 4.88 3.52 -3.53
CA ILE A 18 5.35 4.86 -3.13
C ILE A 18 6.85 5.00 -3.46
N SER A 19 7.66 4.00 -3.10
CA SER A 19 9.10 4.02 -3.38
C SER A 19 9.39 4.09 -4.90
N SER A 20 8.76 3.23 -5.68
CA SER A 20 9.04 3.07 -7.11
C SER A 20 8.41 4.13 -8.01
N GLN A 21 7.25 4.67 -7.63
CA GLN A 21 6.48 5.60 -8.48
C GLN A 21 6.54 7.06 -8.00
N ILE A 22 6.81 7.31 -6.71
CA ILE A 22 6.85 8.67 -6.16
C ILE A 22 8.28 9.04 -5.79
N ILE A 23 8.94 8.28 -4.93
CA ILE A 23 10.23 8.69 -4.36
C ILE A 23 11.34 8.66 -5.42
N LYS A 24 11.58 7.50 -6.04
CA LYS A 24 12.67 7.32 -7.01
C LYS A 24 12.52 8.21 -8.26
N PRO A 25 11.34 8.30 -8.91
CA PRO A 25 11.21 9.10 -10.14
C PRO A 25 11.37 10.60 -9.91
N ASN A 26 10.98 11.09 -8.72
CA ASN A 26 11.08 12.51 -8.37
C ASN A 26 12.41 12.85 -7.65
N LYS A 27 13.36 11.91 -7.59
CA LYS A 27 14.66 12.07 -6.90
C LYS A 27 14.53 12.54 -5.45
N LEU A 28 13.44 12.14 -4.78
CA LEU A 28 13.20 12.47 -3.39
C LEU A 28 13.95 11.50 -2.47
N THR A 29 14.36 11.97 -1.30
CA THR A 29 14.81 11.09 -0.22
C THR A 29 13.62 10.64 0.63
N VAL A 30 13.76 9.52 1.34
CA VAL A 30 12.75 9.08 2.34
C VAL A 30 12.53 10.17 3.39
N GLU A 31 13.60 10.84 3.82
CA GLU A 31 13.51 11.93 4.79
C GLU A 31 12.69 13.11 4.27
N ARG A 32 13.01 13.60 3.06
CA ARG A 32 12.27 14.71 2.45
C ARG A 32 10.79 14.35 2.23
N THR A 33 10.53 13.12 1.79
CA THR A 33 9.18 12.62 1.55
C THR A 33 8.39 12.54 2.86
N ALA A 34 9.00 12.04 3.94
CA ALA A 34 8.36 11.97 5.25
C ALA A 34 8.00 13.38 5.76
N LYS A 35 8.90 14.35 5.59
CA LYS A 35 8.64 15.75 5.93
C LYS A 35 7.47 16.33 5.13
N LEU A 36 7.39 16.07 3.82
CA LEU A 36 6.27 16.53 2.98
C LEU A 36 4.94 15.91 3.44
N LEU A 37 4.93 14.64 3.81
CA LEU A 37 3.77 13.92 4.33
C LEU A 37 3.41 14.29 5.78
N GLY A 38 4.24 15.08 6.46
CA GLY A 38 4.05 15.47 7.86
C GLY A 38 4.12 14.27 8.83
N ILE A 39 5.02 13.31 8.56
CA ILE A 39 5.23 12.10 9.36
C ILE A 39 6.72 11.91 9.67
N THR A 40 7.03 11.00 10.59
CA THR A 40 8.43 10.68 10.90
C THR A 40 9.09 9.87 9.76
N ARG A 41 10.40 10.03 9.59
CA ARG A 41 11.19 9.22 8.64
C ARG A 41 11.05 7.71 8.91
N PRO A 42 11.10 7.21 10.16
CA PRO A 42 10.85 5.79 10.46
C PRO A 42 9.46 5.32 10.00
N THR A 43 8.41 6.11 10.22
CA THR A 43 7.04 5.77 9.76
C THR A 43 7.02 5.55 8.25
N LEU A 44 7.57 6.49 7.47
CA LEU A 44 7.61 6.32 6.02
C LEU A 44 8.51 5.14 5.62
N SER A 45 9.65 4.97 6.30
CA SER A 45 10.58 3.88 6.02
C SER A 45 9.93 2.51 6.21
N ASN A 46 9.12 2.33 7.25
CA ASN A 46 8.40 1.08 7.45
C ASN A 46 7.37 0.84 6.35
N ILE A 47 6.64 1.88 5.94
CA ILE A 47 5.65 1.77 4.85
C ILE A 47 6.32 1.38 3.54
N VAL A 48 7.36 2.10 3.11
CA VAL A 48 8.01 1.86 1.80
C VAL A 48 8.75 0.53 1.70
N ASN A 49 9.04 -0.09 2.84
CA ASN A 49 9.65 -1.42 2.94
C ASN A 49 8.63 -2.52 3.26
N GLY A 50 7.32 -2.25 3.18
CA GLY A 50 6.27 -3.25 3.39
C GLY A 50 6.10 -3.73 4.83
N LYS A 51 6.67 -3.00 5.81
CA LYS A 51 6.59 -3.33 7.26
C LYS A 51 5.42 -2.64 7.96
N SER A 52 4.74 -1.72 7.28
CA SER A 52 3.56 -1.02 7.81
C SER A 52 2.60 -0.68 6.68
N VAL A 53 1.32 -0.76 6.98
CA VAL A 53 0.23 -0.54 6.02
C VAL A 53 0.06 0.95 5.68
N ILE A 54 -0.56 1.22 4.53
CA ILE A 54 -1.11 2.54 4.22
C ILE A 54 -2.50 2.66 4.86
N THR A 55 -2.60 3.43 5.94
CA THR A 55 -3.87 3.75 6.60
C THR A 55 -4.67 4.81 5.82
N PRO A 56 -5.99 4.98 6.07
CA PRO A 56 -6.79 6.05 5.44
C PRO A 56 -6.21 7.45 5.62
N ILE A 57 -5.71 7.76 6.82
CA ILE A 57 -5.07 9.07 7.07
C ILE A 57 -3.77 9.22 6.26
N MET A 58 -3.01 8.14 6.06
CA MET A 58 -1.82 8.16 5.21
C MET A 58 -2.19 8.34 3.73
N ALA A 59 -3.22 7.65 3.25
CA ALA A 59 -3.73 7.80 1.90
C ALA A 59 -4.14 9.25 1.61
N ILE A 60 -4.85 9.90 2.55
CA ILE A 60 -5.20 11.33 2.44
C ILE A 60 -3.94 12.21 2.38
N ARG A 61 -2.94 11.96 3.23
CA ARG A 61 -1.66 12.70 3.21
C ARG A 61 -0.97 12.56 1.84
N ILE A 62 -0.90 11.35 1.30
CA ILE A 62 -0.31 11.10 -0.02
C ILE A 62 -1.06 11.90 -1.10
N SER A 63 -2.39 11.83 -1.12
CA SER A 63 -3.20 12.55 -2.11
C SER A 63 -3.10 14.07 -2.00
N LYS A 64 -2.99 14.62 -0.78
CA LYS A 64 -2.81 16.06 -0.57
C LYS A 64 -1.43 16.56 -1.00
N VAL A 65 -0.40 15.73 -0.91
CA VAL A 65 1.00 16.11 -1.24
C VAL A 65 1.35 15.84 -2.71
N PHE A 66 0.96 14.68 -3.24
CA PHE A 66 1.37 14.21 -4.56
C PHE A 66 0.21 14.18 -5.58
N GLY A 67 -0.99 14.56 -5.17
CA GLY A 67 -2.20 14.47 -6.00
C GLY A 67 -2.78 13.06 -6.09
N GLY A 68 -3.83 12.91 -6.88
CA GLY A 68 -4.56 11.64 -7.05
C GLY A 68 -5.66 11.40 -6.01
N ASN A 69 -6.14 10.16 -5.91
CA ASN A 69 -7.28 9.77 -5.07
C ASN A 69 -6.82 8.94 -3.86
N ALA A 70 -7.27 9.28 -2.65
CA ALA A 70 -6.95 8.54 -1.43
C ALA A 70 -7.54 7.11 -1.46
N GLU A 71 -8.73 6.94 -2.02
CA GLU A 71 -9.37 5.63 -2.15
C GLU A 71 -8.57 4.67 -3.01
N PHE A 72 -7.79 5.18 -3.97
CA PHE A 72 -6.92 4.33 -4.78
C PHE A 72 -5.88 3.61 -3.90
N TRP A 73 -5.26 4.33 -2.97
CA TRP A 73 -4.30 3.75 -2.03
C TRP A 73 -4.96 2.76 -1.08
N ILE A 74 -6.17 3.06 -0.62
CA ILE A 74 -6.94 2.14 0.22
C ILE A 74 -7.29 0.86 -0.52
N ARG A 75 -7.77 0.94 -1.76
CA ARG A 75 -8.04 -0.25 -2.57
C ARG A 75 -6.79 -1.10 -2.76
N LEU A 76 -5.64 -0.49 -3.03
CA LEU A 76 -4.38 -1.21 -3.13
C LEU A 76 -4.03 -1.94 -1.82
N GLN A 77 -4.20 -1.29 -0.66
CA GLN A 77 -3.95 -1.89 0.64
C GLN A 77 -4.92 -3.04 0.93
N THR A 78 -6.22 -2.83 0.76
CA THR A 78 -7.22 -3.89 0.95
C THR A 78 -6.95 -5.09 0.04
N SER A 79 -6.62 -4.85 -1.24
CA SER A 79 -6.29 -5.94 -2.17
C SER A 79 -5.01 -6.67 -1.79
N TYR A 80 -4.02 -5.99 -1.18
CA TYR A 80 -2.83 -6.66 -0.66
C TYR A 80 -3.14 -7.48 0.59
N ASP A 81 -3.82 -6.88 1.58
CA ASP A 81 -4.16 -7.51 2.84
C ASP A 81 -5.02 -8.76 2.64
N LEU A 82 -6.00 -8.70 1.72
CA LEU A 82 -6.85 -9.85 1.39
C LEU A 82 -6.04 -11.02 0.83
N ARG A 83 -5.08 -10.76 -0.06
CA ARG A 83 -4.25 -11.82 -0.66
C ARG A 83 -3.31 -12.46 0.36
N GLU A 84 -2.76 -11.68 1.28
CA GLU A 84 -1.96 -12.21 2.39
C GLU A 84 -2.84 -13.04 3.34
N ALA A 85 -4.06 -12.58 3.64
CA ALA A 85 -5.02 -13.32 4.45
C ALA A 85 -5.48 -14.62 3.78
N GLU A 86 -5.72 -14.64 2.46
CA GLU A 86 -6.03 -15.85 1.69
C GLU A 86 -4.90 -16.88 1.77
N LYS A 87 -3.65 -16.41 1.70
CA LYS A 87 -2.47 -17.27 1.85
C LYS A 87 -2.41 -17.86 3.26
N GLU A 88 -2.57 -17.04 4.29
CA GLU A 88 -2.59 -17.48 5.69
C GLU A 88 -3.73 -18.48 5.95
N PHE A 89 -4.93 -18.20 5.42
CA PHE A 89 -6.10 -19.07 5.56
C PHE A 89 -5.82 -20.47 4.97
N LYS A 90 -5.19 -20.52 3.79
CA LYS A 90 -4.79 -21.76 3.14
C LYS A 90 -3.72 -22.52 3.93
N GLU A 91 -2.71 -21.82 4.44
CA GLU A 91 -1.62 -22.43 5.23
C GLU A 91 -2.12 -23.01 6.56
N LYS A 92 -3.13 -22.39 7.17
CA LYS A 92 -3.74 -22.85 8.42
C LYS A 92 -4.78 -23.96 8.24
N HIS A 93 -5.08 -24.38 7.01
CA HIS A 93 -6.08 -25.41 6.71
C HIS A 93 -7.41 -25.17 7.44
N ILE A 94 -7.89 -23.92 7.44
CA ILE A 94 -9.11 -23.55 8.16
C ILE A 94 -10.32 -24.16 7.43
N GLU A 95 -11.06 -25.03 8.12
CA GLU A 95 -12.30 -25.62 7.63
C GLU A 95 -13.50 -24.82 8.17
N LEU A 96 -14.44 -24.47 7.28
CA LEU A 96 -15.62 -23.68 7.61
C LEU A 96 -16.86 -24.29 6.96
N ASP A 97 -17.94 -24.36 7.73
CA ASP A 97 -19.27 -24.66 7.19
C ASP A 97 -19.87 -23.41 6.54
N LYS A 98 -20.49 -23.57 5.37
CA LYS A 98 -21.21 -22.49 4.71
C LYS A 98 -22.59 -22.34 5.31
N PHE A 99 -22.94 -21.11 5.69
CA PHE A 99 -24.32 -20.78 6.02
C PHE A 99 -25.16 -20.73 4.74
N GLU A 100 -26.29 -21.43 4.71
CA GLU A 100 -27.28 -21.35 3.64
C GLU A 100 -28.38 -20.37 4.04
N PHE A 101 -28.57 -19.34 3.22
CA PHE A 101 -29.68 -18.40 3.38
C PHE A 101 -30.97 -19.07 2.89
N ALA A 102 -32.01 -19.03 3.72
CA ALA A 102 -33.36 -19.53 3.41
C ALA A 102 -34.12 -18.62 2.43
#